data_AF-A0A372ZI35-F1
#
_entry.id   AF-A0A372ZI35-F1
#
_cell.length_a   1.000
_cell.length_b   1.000
_cell.length_c   1.000
_cell.angle_alpha   90.00
_cell.angle_beta   90.00
_cell.angle_gamma   90.00
#
_symmetry.space_group_name_H-M   'P 1'
#
loop_
_entity.id
_entity.type
_entity.pdbx_description
1 polymer ?
#
loop_
_entity_poly.entity_id
_entity_poly.type
_entity_poly.pdbx_seq_one_letter_code
_entity_poly.pdbx_strand_id
1 'polypeptide(L)'
;MTTREQQARTALEKLMRQAADFADSWSIDRQEAWVAAIADMVRHEEDRTHSFGSSTPVPAWARREFDGRMRTGECPILSLGTVTDHVEWPRIVREHQVQLVNGYYETPPHGPAILAAYEHLTGLGYQPWMETEIHLTGVADDGTLQFQLEAGALYVEGPLPDRTVHRVSAELGELAVLNPTIGDAYGRSNVTEWAWY
;
A
#
# COMPACT_ATOMS: atom_id res chain seq x y z
N MET A 1 2.55 -27.24 12.11
CA MET A 1 1.64 -26.24 11.53
C MET A 1 0.69 -25.77 12.62
N THR A 2 0.71 -24.48 12.94
CA THR A 2 -0.16 -23.86 13.95
C THR A 2 -1.53 -23.54 13.36
N THR A 3 -2.55 -23.26 14.20
CA THR A 3 -3.88 -22.82 13.73
C THR A 3 -3.80 -21.54 12.89
N ARG A 4 -2.86 -20.63 13.19
CA ARG A 4 -2.66 -19.38 12.45
C ARG A 4 -2.06 -19.62 11.07
N GLU A 5 -1.05 -20.49 10.97
CA GLU A 5 -0.49 -20.92 9.69
C GLU A 5 -1.53 -21.62 8.82
N GLN A 6 -2.39 -22.46 9.41
CA GLN A 6 -3.48 -23.11 8.67
C GLN A 6 -4.49 -22.09 8.12
N GLN A 7 -4.84 -21.08 8.92
CA GLN A 7 -5.73 -19.99 8.48
C GLN A 7 -5.09 -19.16 7.36
N ALA A 8 -3.80 -18.80 7.50
CA ALA A 8 -3.06 -18.10 6.46
C ALA A 8 -3.01 -18.92 5.16
N ARG A 9 -2.73 -20.22 5.23
CA ARG A 9 -2.71 -21.11 4.05
C ARG A 9 -4.08 -21.19 3.37
N THR A 10 -5.16 -21.25 4.15
CA THR A 10 -6.53 -21.21 3.61
C THR A 10 -6.84 -19.88 2.92
N ALA A 11 -6.35 -18.76 3.47
CA ALA A 11 -6.48 -17.45 2.87
C ALA A 11 -5.69 -17.34 1.55
N LEU A 12 -4.46 -17.85 1.51
CA LEU A 12 -3.65 -17.94 0.30
C LEU A 12 -4.36 -18.76 -0.79
N GLU A 13 -4.89 -19.93 -0.45
CA GLU A 13 -5.64 -20.75 -1.43
C GLU A 13 -6.87 -20.02 -1.99
N LYS A 14 -7.56 -19.22 -1.15
CA LYS A 14 -8.69 -18.40 -1.60
C LYS A 14 -8.21 -17.30 -2.56
N LEU A 15 -7.14 -16.60 -2.19
CA LEU A 15 -6.52 -15.56 -2.99
C LEU A 15 -6.09 -16.09 -4.36
N MET A 16 -5.34 -17.20 -4.38
CA MET A 16 -4.87 -17.84 -5.62
C MET A 16 -6.02 -18.27 -6.54
N ARG A 17 -7.16 -18.72 -5.98
CA ARG A 17 -8.36 -19.02 -6.79
C ARG A 17 -9.02 -17.78 -7.38
N GLN A 18 -8.98 -16.65 -6.68
CA GLN A 18 -9.57 -15.40 -7.13
C GLN A 18 -8.68 -14.65 -8.13
N ALA A 19 -7.36 -14.85 -8.03
CA ALA A 19 -6.33 -14.15 -8.79
C ALA A 19 -5.63 -15.08 -9.80
N ALA A 20 -6.32 -16.09 -10.34
CA ALA A 20 -5.71 -17.24 -11.02
C ALA A 20 -4.62 -16.87 -12.07
N ASP A 21 -4.82 -15.80 -12.85
CA ASP A 21 -3.84 -15.36 -13.85
C ASP A 21 -2.58 -14.69 -13.23
N PHE A 22 -2.68 -14.13 -12.01
CA PHE A 22 -1.56 -13.55 -11.25
C PHE A 22 -0.87 -14.58 -10.34
N ALA A 23 -1.63 -15.52 -9.79
CA ALA A 23 -1.15 -16.51 -8.82
C ALA A 23 -0.13 -17.50 -9.42
N ASP A 24 -0.23 -17.79 -10.73
CA ASP A 24 0.71 -18.66 -11.46
C ASP A 24 2.12 -18.05 -11.59
N SER A 25 2.30 -16.75 -11.30
CA SER A 25 3.60 -16.08 -11.31
C SER A 25 4.40 -16.24 -10.01
N TRP A 26 3.82 -16.83 -8.96
CA TRP A 26 4.43 -16.87 -7.64
C TRP A 26 5.19 -18.17 -7.36
N SER A 27 6.49 -18.05 -7.15
CA SER A 27 7.31 -19.16 -6.64
C SER A 27 6.79 -19.65 -5.28
N ILE A 28 6.97 -20.95 -5.02
CA ILE A 28 6.63 -21.60 -3.74
C ILE A 28 7.24 -20.84 -2.55
N ASP A 29 8.48 -20.35 -2.67
CA ASP A 29 9.17 -19.63 -1.59
C ASP A 29 8.44 -18.33 -1.19
N ARG A 30 7.87 -17.59 -2.16
CA ARG A 30 7.07 -16.39 -1.88
C ARG A 30 5.76 -16.74 -1.17
N GLN A 31 5.12 -17.84 -1.58
CA GLN A 31 3.88 -18.31 -0.96
C GLN A 31 4.11 -18.71 0.50
N GLU A 32 5.17 -19.48 0.77
CA GLU A 32 5.53 -19.89 2.13
C GLU A 32 5.94 -18.67 3.00
N ALA A 33 6.71 -17.74 2.45
CA ALA A 33 7.08 -16.51 3.14
C ALA A 33 5.86 -15.64 3.49
N TRP A 34 4.90 -15.53 2.57
CA TRP A 34 3.64 -14.82 2.83
C TRP A 34 2.83 -15.51 3.94
N VAL A 35 2.67 -16.83 3.89
CA VAL A 35 1.95 -17.59 4.93
C VAL A 35 2.59 -17.37 6.29
N ALA A 36 3.93 -17.44 6.37
CA ALA A 36 4.66 -17.19 7.60
C ALA A 36 4.46 -15.77 8.13
N ALA A 37 4.54 -14.76 7.25
CA ALA A 37 4.33 -13.36 7.61
C ALA A 37 2.91 -13.11 8.15
N ILE A 38 1.88 -13.58 7.44
CA ILE A 38 0.47 -13.42 7.83
C ILE A 38 0.15 -14.17 9.12
N ALA A 39 0.74 -15.35 9.33
CA ALA A 39 0.55 -16.12 10.56
C ALA A 39 1.19 -15.45 11.79
N ASP A 40 2.28 -14.70 11.60
CA ASP A 40 3.00 -13.98 12.65
C ASP A 40 2.40 -12.59 12.94
N MET A 41 1.54 -12.05 12.08
CA MET A 41 0.93 -10.73 12.30
C MET A 41 0.22 -10.58 13.64
N VAL A 42 0.37 -9.39 14.22
CA VAL A 42 -0.28 -8.99 15.48
C VAL A 42 -1.45 -8.06 15.14
N ARG A 43 -2.66 -8.46 15.51
CA ARG A 43 -3.89 -7.68 15.29
C ARG A 43 -4.18 -6.76 16.47
N HIS A 44 -4.60 -5.53 16.17
CA HIS A 44 -5.05 -4.52 17.12
C HIS A 44 -6.55 -4.33 16.98
N GLU A 45 -7.33 -4.86 17.92
CA GLU A 45 -8.79 -4.91 17.82
C GLU A 45 -9.47 -3.54 17.97
N GLU A 46 -8.81 -2.57 18.60
CA GLU A 46 -9.36 -1.23 18.86
C GLU A 46 -9.59 -0.43 17.57
N ASP A 47 -8.65 -0.52 16.63
CA ASP A 47 -8.63 0.25 15.38
C ASP A 47 -8.66 -0.63 14.12
N ARG A 48 -8.70 -1.96 14.31
CA ARG A 48 -8.68 -2.97 13.24
C ARG A 48 -7.43 -2.92 12.38
N THR A 49 -6.31 -2.47 12.94
CA THR A 49 -5.01 -2.49 12.28
C THR A 49 -4.18 -3.70 12.69
N HIS A 50 -3.03 -3.90 12.04
CA HIS A 50 -2.05 -4.92 12.38
C HIS A 50 -0.61 -4.42 12.27
N SER A 51 0.28 -5.13 12.95
CA SER A 51 1.74 -4.99 12.89
C SER A 51 2.39 -6.28 12.39
N PHE A 52 3.60 -6.16 11.87
CA PHE A 52 4.46 -7.33 11.66
C PHE A 52 4.78 -7.98 13.01
N GLY A 53 4.63 -9.30 13.12
CA GLY A 53 5.05 -10.00 14.34
C GLY A 53 6.56 -9.96 14.52
N SER A 54 7.04 -10.39 15.69
CA SER A 54 8.47 -10.30 16.02
C SER A 54 9.37 -11.22 15.18
N SER A 55 8.78 -12.23 14.52
CA SER A 55 9.52 -13.22 13.73
C SER A 55 9.51 -12.88 12.24
N THR A 56 8.66 -11.95 11.81
CA THR A 56 8.54 -11.55 10.41
C THR A 56 9.84 -10.85 9.96
N PRO A 57 10.58 -11.37 8.97
CA PRO A 57 11.90 -10.86 8.61
C PRO A 57 11.75 -9.66 7.67
N VAL A 58 11.38 -8.49 8.21
CA VAL A 58 11.21 -7.25 7.44
C VAL A 58 12.31 -6.24 7.80
N PRO A 59 12.70 -5.34 6.89
CA PRO A 59 13.62 -4.25 7.21
C PRO A 59 13.10 -3.39 8.37
N ALA A 60 14.01 -2.91 9.23
CA ALA A 60 13.66 -2.11 10.41
C ALA A 60 12.85 -0.83 10.07
N TRP A 61 13.09 -0.24 8.91
CA TRP A 61 12.32 0.92 8.46
C TRP A 61 10.85 0.55 8.20
N ALA A 62 10.56 -0.61 7.61
CA ALA A 62 9.19 -1.03 7.30
C ALA A 62 8.34 -1.17 8.57
N ARG A 63 8.93 -1.71 9.64
CA ARG A 63 8.27 -1.73 10.97
C ARG A 63 7.94 -0.33 11.45
N ARG A 64 8.91 0.58 11.40
CA ARG A 64 8.72 1.96 11.85
C ARG A 64 7.64 2.69 11.04
N GLU A 65 7.58 2.46 9.72
CA GLU A 65 6.62 3.15 8.86
C GLU A 65 5.20 2.55 8.97
N PHE A 66 5.04 1.24 9.22
CA PHE A 66 3.78 0.53 9.00
C PHE A 66 3.19 -0.21 10.21
N ASP A 67 3.97 -0.54 11.24
CA ASP A 67 3.45 -1.30 12.38
C ASP A 67 2.33 -0.55 13.09
N GLY A 68 1.16 -1.19 13.22
CA GLY A 68 -0.02 -0.62 13.88
C GLY A 68 -0.83 0.31 12.97
N ARG A 69 -0.55 0.29 11.66
CA ARG A 69 -1.23 1.12 10.65
C ARG A 69 -1.81 0.31 9.49
N MET A 70 -1.34 -0.93 9.33
CA MET A 70 -1.79 -1.78 8.23
C MET A 70 -3.19 -2.32 8.50
N ARG A 71 -4.03 -2.34 7.47
CA ARG A 71 -5.32 -3.04 7.43
C ARG A 71 -5.21 -4.21 6.48
N THR A 72 -6.18 -5.13 6.55
CA THR A 72 -6.26 -6.24 5.59
C THR A 72 -6.33 -5.69 4.18
N GLY A 73 -5.41 -6.13 3.31
CA GLY A 73 -5.36 -5.69 1.93
C GLY A 73 -6.60 -6.06 1.13
N GLU A 74 -6.97 -5.18 0.21
CA GLU A 74 -8.10 -5.40 -0.69
C GLU A 74 -7.66 -5.95 -2.06
N CYS A 75 -6.37 -5.90 -2.36
CA CYS A 75 -5.80 -6.29 -3.65
C CYS A 75 -5.63 -7.82 -3.75
N PRO A 76 -5.99 -8.47 -4.89
CA PRO A 76 -5.93 -9.92 -5.07
C PRO A 76 -4.51 -10.51 -5.19
N ILE A 77 -3.45 -9.74 -4.94
CA ILE A 77 -2.05 -10.19 -4.95
C ILE A 77 -1.50 -10.45 -3.54
N LEU A 78 -0.23 -10.87 -3.35
CA LEU A 78 0.42 -11.14 -2.04
C LEU A 78 0.60 -9.85 -1.21
N SER A 79 -0.49 -9.15 -0.98
CA SER A 79 -0.61 -8.05 -0.05
C SER A 79 -0.28 -8.53 1.37
N LEU A 80 0.54 -7.74 2.05
CA LEU A 80 0.76 -7.82 3.49
C LEU A 80 -0.11 -6.80 4.25
N GLY A 81 -0.75 -5.88 3.52
CA GLY A 81 -1.73 -4.96 4.05
C GLY A 81 -1.67 -3.59 3.41
N THR A 82 -2.76 -2.86 3.58
CA THR A 82 -2.93 -1.47 3.13
C THR A 82 -2.71 -0.52 4.30
N VAL A 83 -2.03 0.59 4.06
CA VAL A 83 -1.96 1.71 5.01
C VAL A 83 -2.74 2.88 4.42
N THR A 84 -3.83 3.26 5.08
CA THR A 84 -4.76 4.31 4.61
C THR A 84 -4.48 5.70 5.18
N ASP A 85 -3.56 5.78 6.16
CA ASP A 85 -3.23 7.02 6.88
C ASP A 85 -2.13 7.81 6.16
N HIS A 86 -1.69 8.94 6.74
CA HIS A 86 -0.62 9.79 6.22
C HIS A 86 0.71 9.05 6.02
N VAL A 87 0.88 8.38 4.89
CA VAL A 87 2.14 7.81 4.44
C VAL A 87 2.81 8.81 3.53
N GLU A 88 3.97 9.31 3.95
CA GLU A 88 4.85 10.11 3.10
C GLU A 88 5.58 9.19 2.11
N TRP A 89 4.82 8.60 1.20
CA TRP A 89 5.32 7.61 0.24
C TRP A 89 6.54 8.10 -0.54
N PRO A 90 6.60 9.36 -1.04
CA PRO A 90 7.80 9.88 -1.70
C PRO A 90 9.05 9.88 -0.81
N ARG A 91 8.90 10.17 0.49
CA ARG A 91 10.02 10.13 1.44
C ARG A 91 10.52 8.70 1.59
N ILE A 92 9.61 7.75 1.83
CA ILE A 92 9.93 6.33 2.02
C ILE A 92 10.65 5.78 0.80
N VAL A 93 10.12 6.04 -0.40
CA VAL A 93 10.75 5.61 -1.66
C VAL A 93 12.15 6.22 -1.79
N ARG A 94 12.30 7.53 -1.59
CA ARG A 94 13.61 8.21 -1.67
C ARG A 94 14.62 7.63 -0.67
N GLU A 95 14.21 7.35 0.56
CA GLU A 95 15.09 6.88 1.64
C GLU A 95 15.40 5.38 1.56
N HIS A 96 14.51 4.58 0.97
CA HIS A 96 14.56 3.11 1.01
C HIS A 96 14.49 2.42 -0.36
N GLN A 97 14.65 3.16 -1.46
CA GLN A 97 14.62 2.63 -2.84
C GLN A 97 15.54 1.43 -3.09
N VAL A 98 16.67 1.31 -2.38
CA VAL A 98 17.60 0.18 -2.55
C VAL A 98 17.03 -1.10 -1.95
N GLN A 99 16.27 -0.98 -0.86
CA GLN A 99 15.63 -2.11 -0.19
C GLN A 99 14.25 -2.44 -0.76
N LEU A 100 13.63 -1.52 -1.50
CA LEU A 100 12.43 -1.76 -2.27
C LEU A 100 12.81 -2.47 -3.57
N VAL A 101 12.27 -3.66 -3.81
CA VAL A 101 12.41 -4.29 -5.12
C VAL A 101 11.49 -3.53 -6.03
N ASN A 102 12.07 -2.66 -6.85
CA ASN A 102 11.41 -1.99 -7.96
C ASN A 102 10.02 -1.47 -7.54
N GLY A 103 9.96 -0.26 -6.98
CA GLY A 103 8.71 0.48 -6.79
C GLY A 103 8.07 0.83 -8.15
N TYR A 104 7.77 -0.19 -8.95
CA TYR A 104 7.30 -0.09 -10.31
C TYR A 104 5.79 -0.16 -10.34
N TYR A 105 5.31 0.43 -11.43
CA TYR A 105 3.96 0.93 -11.59
C TYR A 105 3.25 0.05 -12.59
N GLU A 106 2.64 -1.03 -12.12
CA GLU A 106 1.90 -1.91 -13.02
C GLU A 106 0.60 -1.25 -13.50
N THR A 107 0.07 -0.31 -12.72
CA THR A 107 -1.14 0.46 -13.01
C THR A 107 -0.79 1.94 -13.25
N PRO A 108 -1.24 2.56 -14.35
CA PRO A 108 -1.18 4.00 -14.50
C PRO A 108 -2.15 4.68 -13.50
N PRO A 109 -1.82 5.86 -12.97
CA PRO A 109 -0.61 6.64 -13.22
C PRO A 109 0.68 5.98 -12.72
N HIS A 110 1.70 5.95 -13.57
CA HIS A 110 3.03 5.56 -13.11
C HIS A 110 3.56 6.58 -12.12
N GLY A 111 4.35 6.18 -11.15
CA GLY A 111 4.64 7.07 -10.03
C GLY A 111 5.59 8.22 -10.28
N PRO A 112 6.23 8.44 -11.45
CA PRO A 112 6.65 9.79 -11.80
C PRO A 112 5.45 10.77 -11.85
N ALA A 113 4.28 10.34 -12.33
CA ALA A 113 3.06 11.14 -12.32
C ALA A 113 2.48 11.30 -10.91
N ILE A 114 2.44 10.23 -10.11
CA ILE A 114 2.03 10.30 -8.71
C ILE A 114 2.94 11.24 -7.93
N LEU A 115 4.26 11.11 -8.11
CA LEU A 115 5.26 11.97 -7.48
C LEU A 115 5.11 13.43 -7.91
N ALA A 116 4.90 13.69 -9.22
CA ALA A 116 4.68 15.04 -9.72
C ALA A 116 3.43 15.68 -9.11
N ALA A 117 2.31 14.94 -9.04
CA ALA A 117 1.07 15.38 -8.42
C ALA A 117 1.25 15.66 -6.91
N TYR A 118 1.92 14.76 -6.20
CA TYR A 118 2.25 14.92 -4.79
C TYR A 118 3.10 16.18 -4.56
N GLU A 119 4.20 16.32 -5.30
CA GLU A 119 5.10 17.48 -5.23
C GLU A 119 4.39 18.79 -5.60
N HIS A 120 3.47 18.75 -6.57
CA HIS A 120 2.66 19.90 -6.93
C HIS A 120 1.77 20.36 -5.77
N LEU A 121 1.05 19.43 -5.12
CA LEU A 121 0.22 19.71 -3.96
C LEU A 121 1.05 20.21 -2.77
N THR A 122 2.17 19.56 -2.47
CA THR A 122 3.10 20.02 -1.42
C THR A 122 3.66 21.41 -1.71
N GLY A 123 4.02 21.70 -2.97
CA GLY A 123 4.51 23.00 -3.41
C GLY A 123 3.47 24.13 -3.28
N LEU A 124 2.18 23.78 -3.24
CA LEU A 124 1.09 24.71 -2.97
C LEU A 124 0.76 24.85 -1.46
N GLY A 125 1.50 24.15 -0.58
CA GLY A 125 1.32 24.20 0.87
C GLY A 125 0.35 23.18 1.43
N TYR A 126 -0.15 22.25 0.63
CA TYR A 126 -0.99 21.15 1.11
C TYR A 126 -0.15 20.03 1.72
N GLN A 127 -0.80 19.17 2.51
CA GLN A 127 -0.22 17.95 3.08
C GLN A 127 -0.88 16.72 2.43
N PRO A 128 -0.53 16.39 1.18
CA PRO A 128 -1.07 15.20 0.54
C PRO A 128 -0.63 13.92 1.26
N TRP A 129 -1.43 12.87 1.15
CA TRP A 129 -1.04 11.53 1.58
C TRP A 129 -1.50 10.45 0.62
N MET A 130 -0.91 9.28 0.76
CA MET A 130 -1.15 8.14 -0.11
C MET A 130 -1.72 6.98 0.67
N GLU A 131 -2.84 6.42 0.20
CA GLU A 131 -3.13 5.03 0.51
C GLU A 131 -2.06 4.16 -0.14
N THR A 132 -1.42 3.30 0.64
CA THR A 132 -0.27 2.50 0.21
C THR A 132 -0.51 1.04 0.54
N GLU A 133 -0.52 0.20 -0.49
CA GLU A 133 -0.54 -1.25 -0.36
C GLU A 133 0.89 -1.80 -0.33
N ILE A 134 1.14 -2.77 0.56
CA ILE A 134 2.46 -3.39 0.73
C ILE A 134 2.43 -4.78 0.13
N HIS A 135 3.19 -4.99 -0.94
CA HIS A 135 3.23 -6.27 -1.65
C HIS A 135 4.51 -7.02 -1.38
N LEU A 136 4.40 -8.32 -1.14
CA LEU A 136 5.54 -9.21 -1.16
C LEU A 136 5.94 -9.50 -2.61
N THR A 137 7.12 -9.05 -3.02
CA THR A 137 7.66 -9.29 -4.36
C THR A 137 8.75 -10.35 -4.39
N GLY A 138 9.35 -10.66 -3.24
CA GLY A 138 10.44 -11.61 -3.17
C GLY A 138 10.92 -11.87 -1.75
N VAL A 139 11.92 -12.72 -1.64
CA VAL A 139 12.65 -13.02 -0.42
C VAL A 139 14.12 -12.93 -0.78
N ALA A 140 14.88 -12.10 -0.04
CA ALA A 140 16.32 -11.97 -0.23
C ALA A 140 17.05 -13.24 0.24
N ASP A 141 18.31 -13.40 -0.15
CA ASP A 141 19.15 -14.55 0.21
C ASP A 141 19.29 -14.74 1.75
N ASP A 142 19.18 -13.65 2.51
CA ASP A 142 19.23 -13.67 3.98
C ASP A 142 17.86 -13.94 4.65
N GLY A 143 16.82 -14.21 3.85
CA GLY A 143 15.46 -14.45 4.31
C GLY A 143 14.62 -13.19 4.53
N THR A 144 15.19 -11.99 4.32
CA THR A 144 14.43 -10.74 4.44
C THR A 144 13.37 -10.65 3.36
N LEU A 145 12.14 -10.33 3.75
CA LEU A 145 11.06 -10.08 2.82
C LEU A 145 11.35 -8.83 1.99
N GLN A 146 11.18 -8.95 0.68
CA GLN A 146 11.31 -7.85 -0.25
C GLN A 146 9.93 -7.33 -0.62
N PHE A 147 9.78 -6.01 -0.53
CA PHE A 147 8.49 -5.37 -0.77
C PHE A 147 8.50 -4.44 -1.96
N GLN A 148 7.30 -4.29 -2.51
CA GLN A 148 6.90 -3.17 -3.32
C GLN A 148 5.83 -2.40 -2.56
N LEU A 149 5.86 -1.09 -2.71
CA LEU A 149 4.80 -0.21 -2.26
C LEU A 149 4.00 0.20 -3.50
N GLU A 150 2.73 -0.19 -3.54
CA GLU A 150 1.81 0.27 -4.55
C GLU A 150 0.96 1.38 -3.94
N ALA A 151 0.83 2.48 -4.65
CA ALA A 151 -0.05 3.54 -4.23
C ALA A 151 -1.46 3.23 -4.77
N GLY A 152 -2.48 3.28 -3.92
CA GLY A 152 -3.88 3.05 -4.32
C GLY A 152 -4.64 4.33 -4.64
N ALA A 153 -4.38 5.38 -3.85
CA ALA A 153 -5.00 6.68 -4.03
C ALA A 153 -4.15 7.81 -3.43
N LEU A 154 -4.28 9.00 -4.01
CA LEU A 154 -3.73 10.26 -3.52
C LEU A 154 -4.84 11.07 -2.87
N TYR A 155 -4.60 11.55 -1.66
CA TYR A 155 -5.55 12.32 -0.88
C TYR A 155 -4.97 13.67 -0.52
N VAL A 156 -5.86 14.65 -0.37
CA VAL A 156 -5.52 15.93 0.25
C VAL A 156 -6.73 16.51 0.96
N GLU A 157 -6.48 17.10 2.12
CA GLU A 157 -7.49 17.78 2.92
C GLU A 157 -7.54 19.28 2.58
N GLY A 158 -8.76 19.81 2.52
CA GLY A 158 -9.05 21.24 2.40
C GLY A 158 -9.66 21.62 1.05
N PRO A 159 -10.11 22.88 0.91
CA PRO A 159 -10.63 23.37 -0.36
C PRO A 159 -9.50 23.44 -1.40
N LEU A 160 -9.67 22.73 -2.51
CA LEU A 160 -8.84 22.86 -3.69
C LEU A 160 -9.54 23.75 -4.72
N PRO A 161 -8.83 24.74 -5.30
CA PRO A 161 -9.32 25.43 -6.48
C PRO A 161 -9.50 24.46 -7.66
N ASP A 162 -10.54 24.63 -8.48
CA ASP A 162 -10.80 23.78 -9.67
C ASP A 162 -9.58 23.64 -10.58
N ARG A 163 -8.82 24.74 -10.76
CA ARG A 163 -7.57 24.71 -11.54
C ARG A 163 -6.51 23.75 -10.99
N THR A 164 -6.45 23.59 -9.68
CA THR A 164 -5.52 22.67 -9.01
C THR A 164 -6.00 21.24 -9.22
N VAL A 165 -7.31 21.00 -9.03
CA VAL A 165 -7.93 19.70 -9.29
C VAL A 165 -7.68 19.24 -10.72
N HIS A 166 -7.97 20.09 -11.71
CA HIS A 166 -7.75 19.79 -13.13
C HIS A 166 -6.29 19.53 -13.45
N ARG A 167 -5.35 20.26 -12.83
CA ARG A 167 -3.92 20.05 -13.05
C ARG A 167 -3.46 18.71 -12.49
N VAL A 168 -3.84 18.38 -11.25
CA VAL A 168 -3.50 17.09 -10.63
C VAL A 168 -4.11 15.95 -11.44
N SER A 169 -5.37 16.05 -11.84
CA SER A 169 -6.01 15.06 -12.73
C SER A 169 -5.30 14.92 -14.08
N ALA A 170 -4.79 16.02 -14.66
CA ALA A 170 -4.02 15.97 -15.90
C ALA A 170 -2.64 15.31 -15.72
N GLU A 171 -1.99 15.52 -14.57
CA GLU A 171 -0.72 14.87 -14.24
C GLU A 171 -0.92 13.36 -14.00
N LEU A 172 -1.99 12.96 -13.33
CA LEU A 172 -2.34 11.55 -13.07
C LEU A 172 -2.97 10.82 -14.27
N GLY A 173 -3.48 11.55 -15.27
CA GLY A 173 -4.05 10.97 -16.49
C GLY A 173 -5.47 10.40 -16.34
N GLU A 174 -5.96 9.77 -17.41
CA GLU A 174 -7.38 9.38 -17.58
C GLU A 174 -7.88 8.29 -16.62
N LEU A 175 -6.98 7.60 -15.91
CA LEU A 175 -7.36 6.54 -14.95
C LEU A 175 -7.61 7.07 -13.54
N ALA A 176 -7.25 8.31 -13.22
CA ALA A 176 -7.54 8.89 -11.92
C ALA A 176 -9.00 9.29 -11.82
N VAL A 177 -9.78 8.53 -11.04
CA VAL A 177 -11.16 8.89 -10.69
C VAL A 177 -11.10 9.90 -9.56
N LEU A 178 -11.57 11.12 -9.84
CA LEU A 178 -11.75 12.15 -8.82
C LEU A 178 -13.02 11.86 -8.03
N ASN A 179 -12.85 11.50 -6.77
CA ASN A 179 -13.95 11.38 -5.81
C ASN A 179 -13.81 12.48 -4.76
N PRO A 180 -14.58 13.58 -4.83
CA PRO A 180 -14.68 14.49 -3.70
C PRO A 180 -15.43 13.77 -2.58
N THR A 181 -14.71 13.29 -1.58
CA THR A 181 -15.28 12.54 -0.46
C THR A 181 -15.36 13.46 0.75
N ILE A 182 -16.55 13.97 1.04
CA ILE A 182 -16.89 14.53 2.36
C ILE A 182 -17.52 13.38 3.14
N GLY A 183 -16.75 12.77 4.04
CA GLY A 183 -17.19 11.55 4.70
C GLY A 183 -16.81 11.47 6.18
N ASP A 184 -17.64 10.77 6.95
CA ASP A 184 -17.33 10.39 8.34
C ASP A 184 -16.04 9.53 8.43
N ALA A 185 -15.66 8.85 7.32
CA ALA A 185 -14.40 8.12 7.18
C ALA A 185 -13.15 9.00 7.39
N TYR A 186 -13.26 10.31 7.15
CA TYR A 186 -12.20 11.30 7.35
C TYR A 186 -12.61 12.37 8.37
N GLY A 187 -13.41 12.01 9.38
CA GLY A 187 -13.76 12.93 10.46
C GLY A 187 -14.56 14.16 10.01
N ARG A 188 -15.29 14.08 8.89
CA ARG A 188 -16.02 15.19 8.23
C ARG A 188 -15.13 16.27 7.60
N SER A 189 -13.85 15.97 7.41
CA SER A 189 -12.97 16.81 6.61
C SER A 189 -13.37 16.80 5.14
N ASN A 190 -13.09 17.92 4.45
CA ASN A 190 -13.24 17.99 3.00
C ASN A 190 -12.00 17.37 2.36
N VAL A 191 -12.11 16.12 1.92
CA VAL A 191 -11.01 15.36 1.33
C VAL A 191 -11.26 15.22 -0.16
N THR A 192 -10.25 15.57 -0.95
CA THR A 192 -10.22 15.24 -2.38
C THR A 192 -9.36 13.99 -2.55
N GLU A 193 -9.94 13.00 -3.20
CA GLU A 193 -9.31 11.73 -3.53
C GLU A 193 -9.14 11.60 -5.05
N TRP A 194 -7.94 11.19 -5.47
CA TRP A 194 -7.68 10.64 -6.79
C TRP A 194 -7.29 9.18 -6.60
N ALA A 195 -8.17 8.26 -6.99
CA ALA A 195 -7.93 6.83 -6.92
C ALA A 195 -7.80 6.22 -8.32
N TRP A 196 -7.06 5.13 -8.46
CA TRP A 196 -6.88 4.39 -9.72
C TRP A 196 -7.07 2.89 -9.45
N TYR A 197 -8.32 2.44 -9.61
CA TYR A 197 -8.73 1.03 -9.50
C TYR A 197 -9.01 0.44 -10.89
#